data_AF-A0A453HRQ0-F1
#
_entry.id   AF-A0A453HRQ0-F1
#
_cell.length_a   1.000
_cell.length_b   1.000
_cell.length_c   1.000
_cell.angle_alpha   90.00
_cell.angle_beta   90.00
_cell.angle_gamma   90.00
#
_symmetry.space_group_name_H-M   'P 1'
#
loop_
_entity.id
_entity.type
_entity.pdbx_description
1 polymer ?
#
loop_
_entity_poly.entity_id
_entity_poly.type
_entity_poly.pdbx_seq_one_letter_code
_entity_poly.pdbx_strand_id
1 'polypeptide(L)'
;VKLVDVPEMNYTSEDQPYPRGEICARGPIIFQGYYKDEVQTREVIDEDSWLHTGDIGLWLPGGRLKIIDSLASLPKLLFLYLRTSRKKNIFKLAQGEYIAPEKIENVYAKCKFIAQCFVYGDSFNSCLVAVVAVEPEVLKSWAALEGIQYEDLRQLCSDPRARAAVLADMDSIGKEAQAKRF
;
A
#
# COMPACT_ATOMS: atom_id res chain seq x y z
N VAL A 1 11.44 -20.98 -9.41
CA VAL A 1 11.16 -19.99 -8.35
C VAL A 1 11.71 -20.55 -7.05
N LYS A 2 12.45 -19.75 -6.28
CA LYS A 2 12.99 -20.11 -4.96
C LYS A 2 12.56 -19.06 -3.93
N LEU A 3 12.59 -19.43 -2.64
CA LEU A 3 12.56 -18.46 -1.55
C LEU A 3 13.98 -18.31 -1.00
N VAL A 4 14.41 -17.07 -0.78
CA VAL A 4 15.71 -16.75 -0.15
C VAL A 4 15.44 -16.14 1.21
N ASP A 5 16.18 -16.60 2.21
CA ASP A 5 16.04 -16.10 3.58
C ASP A 5 16.44 -14.62 3.63
N VAL A 6 15.68 -13.84 4.40
CA VAL A 6 15.94 -12.42 4.62
C VAL A 6 16.10 -12.21 6.13
N PRO A 7 17.30 -12.48 6.68
CA PRO A 7 17.55 -12.43 8.12
C PRO A 7 17.29 -11.04 8.70
N GLU A 8 17.56 -9.99 7.93
CA GLU A 8 17.26 -8.61 8.33
C GLU A 8 15.78 -8.49 8.73
N MET A 9 14.89 -9.03 7.89
CA MET A 9 13.45 -8.96 8.08
C MET A 9 12.87 -10.08 8.97
N ASN A 10 13.70 -10.91 9.61
CA ASN A 10 13.28 -12.12 10.33
C ASN A 10 12.37 -13.04 9.50
N TYR A 11 12.62 -13.15 8.19
CA TYR A 11 12.00 -14.17 7.35
C TYR A 11 13.03 -15.25 7.05
N THR A 12 12.72 -16.47 7.45
CA THR A 12 13.58 -17.60 7.22
C THR A 12 12.80 -18.78 6.68
N SER A 13 13.52 -19.64 5.97
CA SER A 13 13.06 -20.96 5.56
C SER A 13 12.67 -21.86 6.73
N GLU A 14 13.06 -21.51 7.96
CA GLU A 14 12.74 -22.22 9.20
C GLU A 14 11.43 -21.74 9.85
N ASP A 15 10.81 -20.68 9.33
CA ASP A 15 9.57 -20.14 9.86
C ASP A 15 8.44 -21.17 9.83
N GLN A 16 7.69 -21.24 10.94
CA GLN A 16 6.49 -22.06 11.07
C GLN A 16 5.23 -21.20 11.16
N PRO A 17 4.07 -21.64 10.61
CA PRO A 17 3.81 -22.98 10.05
C PRO A 17 4.28 -23.18 8.59
N TYR A 18 4.74 -22.12 7.92
CA TYR A 18 5.16 -22.17 6.51
C TYR A 18 6.47 -21.42 6.33
N PRO A 19 7.40 -21.94 5.51
CA PRO A 19 8.67 -21.28 5.24
C PRO A 19 8.43 -20.00 4.44
N ARG A 20 9.17 -18.95 4.78
CA ARG A 20 9.00 -17.60 4.22
C ARG A 20 10.33 -17.07 3.72
N GLY A 21 10.28 -16.20 2.72
CA GLY A 21 11.49 -15.57 2.19
C GLY A 21 11.20 -14.71 0.96
N GLU A 22 12.25 -14.08 0.44
CA GLU A 22 12.18 -13.33 -0.82
C GLU A 22 11.94 -14.27 -1.99
N ILE A 23 10.97 -13.92 -2.83
CA ILE A 23 10.68 -14.64 -4.05
C ILE A 23 11.75 -14.30 -5.08
N CYS A 24 12.53 -15.29 -5.47
CA CYS A 24 13.46 -15.16 -6.58
C CYS A 24 12.96 -16.01 -7.77
N ALA A 25 12.95 -15.41 -8.95
CA ALA A 25 12.50 -16.04 -10.18
C ALA A 25 13.66 -16.20 -11.17
N ARG A 26 13.66 -17.32 -11.89
CA ARG A 26 14.61 -17.60 -12.97
C ARG A 26 13.86 -18.28 -14.10
N GLY A 27 14.12 -17.84 -15.33
CA GLY A 27 13.50 -18.41 -16.52
C GLY A 27 13.63 -17.48 -17.73
N PRO A 28 13.14 -17.91 -18.90
CA PRO A 28 13.23 -17.16 -20.15
C PRO A 28 12.42 -15.87 -20.15
N ILE A 29 11.52 -15.69 -19.17
CA ILE A 29 10.68 -14.51 -18.99
C ILE A 29 11.39 -13.36 -18.25
N ILE A 30 12.57 -13.62 -17.68
CA ILE A 30 13.32 -12.60 -16.92
C ILE A 30 14.06 -11.70 -17.92
N PHE A 31 13.94 -10.38 -17.72
CA PHE A 31 14.63 -9.39 -18.54
C PHE A 31 16.15 -9.45 -18.32
N GLN A 32 16.95 -9.06 -19.32
CA GLN A 32 18.41 -9.19 -19.27
C GLN A 32 19.11 -8.14 -18.39
N GLY A 33 18.39 -7.09 -18.02
CA GLY A 33 18.92 -5.97 -17.25
C GLY A 33 18.33 -4.64 -17.67
N TYR A 34 18.71 -3.59 -16.94
CA TYR A 34 18.35 -2.21 -17.24
C TYR A 34 19.25 -1.65 -18.34
N TYR A 35 18.65 -0.90 -19.27
CA TYR A 35 19.38 -0.31 -20.39
C TYR A 35 20.40 0.72 -19.90
N LYS A 36 21.69 0.47 -20.15
CA LYS A 36 22.84 1.31 -19.75
C LYS A 36 23.00 1.49 -18.23
N ASP A 37 22.39 0.63 -17.42
CA ASP A 37 22.53 0.66 -15.97
C ASP A 37 22.93 -0.71 -15.44
N GLU A 38 24.22 -1.02 -15.59
CA GLU A 38 24.79 -2.29 -15.12
C GLU A 38 24.78 -2.41 -13.59
N VAL A 39 24.82 -1.29 -12.87
CA VAL A 39 24.83 -1.28 -11.41
C VAL A 39 23.48 -1.77 -10.89
N GLN A 40 22.38 -1.13 -11.33
CA GLN A 40 21.04 -1.57 -10.95
C GLN A 40 20.73 -2.97 -11.47
N THR A 41 21.27 -3.36 -12.63
CA THR A 41 21.10 -4.72 -13.17
C THR A 41 21.70 -5.78 -12.24
N ARG A 42 22.92 -5.56 -11.74
CA ARG A 42 23.58 -6.49 -10.81
C ARG A 42 22.97 -6.47 -9.41
N GLU A 43 22.29 -5.40 -9.03
CA GLU A 43 21.53 -5.35 -7.78
C GLU A 43 20.27 -6.23 -7.83
N VAL A 44 19.61 -6.34 -8.99
CA VAL A 44 18.35 -7.10 -9.13
C VAL A 44 18.53 -8.51 -9.67
N ILE A 45 19.58 -8.78 -10.45
CA ILE A 45 19.89 -10.10 -10.99
C ILE A 45 21.21 -10.57 -10.38
N ASP A 46 21.16 -11.69 -9.66
CA ASP A 46 22.34 -12.31 -9.05
C ASP A 46 23.26 -12.99 -10.08
N GLU A 47 24.46 -13.40 -9.64
CA GLU A 47 25.44 -14.10 -10.48
C GLU A 47 24.90 -15.45 -11.03
N ASP A 48 23.93 -16.04 -10.34
CA ASP A 48 23.25 -17.29 -10.71
C ASP A 48 22.03 -17.06 -11.64
N SER A 49 21.85 -15.83 -12.14
CA SER A 49 20.76 -15.38 -13.01
C SER A 49 19.36 -15.49 -12.39
N TRP A 50 19.24 -15.31 -11.08
CA TRP A 50 17.98 -15.13 -10.39
C TRP A 50 17.64 -13.65 -10.28
N LEU A 51 16.41 -13.34 -10.68
CA LEU A 51 15.80 -12.04 -10.40
C LEU A 51 15.29 -12.02 -8.96
N HIS A 52 15.84 -11.11 -8.18
CA HIS A 52 15.33 -10.66 -6.89
C HIS A 52 14.12 -9.76 -7.13
N THR A 53 12.93 -10.25 -6.78
CA THR A 53 11.69 -9.49 -7.00
C THR A 53 11.47 -8.43 -5.93
N GLY A 54 12.12 -8.56 -4.77
CA GLY A 54 11.85 -7.76 -3.58
C GLY A 54 10.55 -8.13 -2.86
N ASP A 55 9.75 -9.06 -3.39
CA ASP A 55 8.50 -9.51 -2.79
C ASP A 55 8.73 -10.72 -1.87
N ILE A 56 8.01 -10.78 -0.73
CA ILE A 56 8.05 -11.96 0.15
C ILE A 56 6.90 -12.91 -0.14
N GLY A 57 7.26 -14.18 -0.24
CA GLY A 57 6.35 -15.30 -0.37
C GLY A 57 6.42 -16.24 0.81
N LEU A 58 5.37 -17.04 0.95
CA LEU A 58 5.41 -18.28 1.73
C LEU A 58 4.98 -19.45 0.87
N TRP A 59 5.53 -20.62 1.16
CA TRP A 59 5.06 -21.86 0.55
C TRP A 59 3.91 -22.45 1.34
N LEU A 60 2.75 -22.54 0.68
CA LEU A 60 1.63 -23.31 1.19
C LEU A 60 1.78 -24.80 0.87
N PRO A 61 1.13 -25.68 1.64
CA PRO A 61 1.05 -27.10 1.34
C PRO A 61 0.45 -27.32 -0.05
N GLY A 62 1.07 -28.22 -0.80
CA GLY A 62 0.72 -28.50 -2.20
C GLY A 62 1.47 -27.64 -3.23
N GLY A 63 2.61 -27.05 -2.87
CA GLY A 63 3.50 -26.35 -3.83
C GLY A 63 2.94 -25.03 -4.34
N ARG A 64 2.02 -24.40 -3.59
CA ARG A 64 1.44 -23.10 -3.95
C ARG A 64 2.25 -21.99 -3.28
N LEU A 65 2.70 -21.04 -4.08
CA LEU A 65 3.35 -19.83 -3.57
C LEU A 65 2.27 -18.80 -3.24
N LYS A 66 2.20 -18.36 -1.99
CA LYS A 66 1.38 -17.23 -1.58
C LYS A 66 2.28 -16.04 -1.34
N ILE A 67 2.10 -14.98 -2.12
CA ILE A 67 2.76 -13.70 -1.86
C ILE A 67 2.13 -13.13 -0.59
N ILE A 68 2.93 -12.94 0.44
CA ILE A 68 2.47 -12.37 1.71
C ILE A 68 2.67 -10.88 1.79
N ASP A 69 3.57 -10.33 0.98
CA ASP A 69 3.71 -8.90 0.85
C ASP A 69 2.81 -8.31 -0.24
N SER A 70 1.51 -8.43 0.03
CA SER A 70 0.55 -7.36 -0.25
C SER A 70 -0.07 -6.97 1.10
N LEU A 71 0.76 -6.44 2.02
CA LEU A 71 0.47 -5.64 3.22
C LEU A 71 -0.77 -5.92 4.12
N ALA A 72 -1.47 -7.05 3.98
CA ALA A 72 -2.79 -7.25 4.59
C ALA A 72 -2.80 -8.22 5.78
N SER A 73 -1.76 -9.04 5.99
CA SER A 73 -1.86 -10.19 6.92
C SER A 73 -0.73 -10.37 7.93
N LEU A 74 0.21 -9.43 8.05
CA LEU A 74 1.38 -9.60 8.93
C LEU A 74 1.18 -8.99 10.33
N PRO A 75 1.73 -9.62 11.40
CA PRO A 75 1.79 -9.02 12.72
C PRO A 75 2.59 -7.71 12.69
N LYS A 76 2.09 -6.71 13.43
CA LYS A 76 2.52 -5.30 13.46
C LYS A 76 4.04 -5.05 13.51
N LEU A 77 4.80 -5.96 14.12
CA LEU A 77 6.24 -5.82 14.30
C LEU A 77 7.04 -6.20 13.04
N LEU A 78 6.52 -7.11 12.22
CA LEU A 78 7.16 -7.60 10.99
C LEU A 78 6.81 -6.74 9.76
N PHE A 79 5.67 -6.05 9.85
CA PHE A 79 5.24 -4.97 8.94
C PHE A 79 6.24 -3.80 8.88
N LEU A 80 7.00 -3.60 9.96
CA LEU A 80 8.01 -2.55 10.07
C LEU A 80 9.26 -2.87 9.26
N TYR A 81 9.63 -4.15 9.18
CA TYR A 81 10.92 -4.56 8.64
C TYR A 81 10.85 -4.86 7.14
N LEU A 82 9.74 -5.42 6.65
CA LEU A 82 9.60 -5.78 5.23
C LEU A 82 9.66 -4.63 4.22
N ARG A 83 9.56 -3.44 4.76
CA ARG A 83 9.19 -2.30 3.96
C ARG A 83 10.44 -1.56 3.43
N THR A 84 11.64 -2.09 3.71
CA THR A 84 12.90 -1.79 3.01
C THR A 84 12.93 -2.29 1.56
N SER A 85 12.05 -3.21 1.12
CA SER A 85 11.93 -3.59 -0.31
C SER A 85 11.13 -2.59 -1.15
N ARG A 86 10.37 -1.68 -0.50
CA ARG A 86 9.82 -0.44 -1.08
C ARG A 86 10.38 0.75 -0.31
N LYS A 87 11.72 0.86 -0.34
CA LYS A 87 12.61 1.78 0.41
C LYS A 87 12.29 3.30 0.35
N LYS A 88 11.13 3.73 -0.15
CA LYS A 88 10.79 5.15 -0.38
C LYS A 88 9.42 5.64 0.09
N ASN A 89 8.47 4.80 0.54
CA ASN A 89 7.09 5.26 0.82
C ASN A 89 6.54 4.89 2.22
N ILE A 90 7.41 4.87 3.22
CA ILE A 90 7.05 4.75 4.64
C ILE A 90 7.50 6.01 5.33
N PHE A 91 6.64 6.59 6.16
CA PHE A 91 7.02 7.66 7.05
C PHE A 91 6.91 7.21 8.51
N LYS A 92 7.88 7.65 9.30
CA LYS A 92 7.91 7.50 10.76
C LYS A 92 7.40 8.81 11.33
N LEU A 93 6.29 8.81 12.05
CA LEU A 93 5.78 10.02 12.68
C LEU A 93 6.58 10.41 13.93
N ALA A 94 6.39 11.64 14.41
CA ALA A 94 7.10 12.20 15.56
C ALA A 94 6.95 11.34 16.83
N GLN A 95 5.80 10.67 17.00
CA GLN A 95 5.55 9.74 18.10
C GLN A 95 6.30 8.40 18.00
N GLY A 96 7.09 8.19 16.95
CA GLY A 96 7.82 6.94 16.71
C GLY A 96 6.99 5.82 16.08
N GLU A 97 5.73 6.08 15.76
CA GLU A 97 4.87 5.16 15.01
C GLU A 97 5.24 5.17 13.52
N TYR A 98 5.29 3.98 12.93
CA TYR A 98 5.55 3.81 11.50
C TYR A 98 4.23 3.58 10.77
N ILE A 99 4.02 4.32 9.70
CA ILE A 99 2.75 4.31 8.99
C ILE A 99 2.90 3.91 7.53
N ALA A 100 1.94 3.09 7.09
CA ALA A 100 1.78 2.70 5.71
C ALA A 100 0.72 3.51 4.98
N PRO A 101 1.10 4.47 4.10
CA PRO A 101 0.14 5.17 3.27
C PRO A 101 -0.69 4.18 2.44
N GLU A 102 -0.05 3.23 1.75
CA GLU A 102 -0.75 2.23 0.91
C GLU A 102 -1.85 1.45 1.65
N LYS A 103 -1.66 1.14 2.94
CA LYS A 103 -2.68 0.45 3.73
C LYS A 103 -3.89 1.35 3.98
N ILE A 104 -3.65 2.63 4.25
CA ILE A 104 -4.69 3.63 4.51
C ILE A 104 -5.40 3.98 3.20
N GLU A 105 -4.65 4.16 2.10
CA GLU A 105 -5.16 4.40 0.76
C GLU A 105 -6.08 3.27 0.30
N ASN A 106 -5.68 2.00 0.49
CA ASN A 106 -6.52 0.84 0.15
C ASN A 106 -7.80 0.74 0.97
N VAL A 107 -7.80 1.23 2.21
CA VAL A 107 -9.01 1.30 3.03
C VAL A 107 -9.96 2.35 2.46
N TYR A 108 -9.47 3.56 2.21
CA TYR A 108 -10.30 4.65 1.68
C TYR A 108 -10.69 4.47 0.21
N ALA A 109 -9.96 3.66 -0.55
CA ALA A 109 -10.35 3.28 -1.91
C ALA A 109 -11.68 2.49 -1.97
N LYS A 110 -12.18 1.99 -0.83
CA LYS A 110 -13.51 1.37 -0.74
C LYS A 110 -14.65 2.38 -0.63
N CYS A 111 -14.35 3.65 -0.37
CA CYS A 111 -15.32 4.72 -0.27
C CYS A 111 -15.89 5.03 -1.67
N LYS A 112 -17.21 5.04 -1.80
CA LYS A 112 -17.90 5.25 -3.10
C LYS A 112 -17.65 6.66 -3.67
N PHE A 113 -17.36 7.63 -2.81
CA PHE A 113 -17.12 9.01 -3.22
C PHE A 113 -15.68 9.29 -3.64
N ILE A 114 -14.75 8.36 -3.41
CA ILE A 114 -13.32 8.56 -3.64
C ILE A 114 -12.90 7.83 -4.91
N ALA A 115 -12.34 8.58 -5.87
CA ALA A 115 -11.69 8.01 -7.04
C ALA A 115 -10.22 7.66 -6.74
N GLN A 116 -9.49 8.58 -6.09
CA GLN A 116 -8.09 8.38 -5.73
C GLN A 116 -7.80 9.03 -4.37
N CYS A 117 -6.94 8.38 -3.58
CA CYS A 117 -6.47 8.89 -2.30
C CYS A 117 -4.95 8.80 -2.27
N PHE A 118 -4.30 9.88 -1.88
CA PHE A 118 -2.85 9.94 -1.67
C PHE A 118 -2.57 10.38 -0.24
N VAL A 119 -1.92 9.53 0.54
CA VAL A 119 -1.62 9.79 1.94
C VAL A 119 -0.17 10.21 2.10
N TYR A 120 0.02 11.35 2.74
CA TYR A 120 1.31 11.92 3.06
C TYR A 120 1.49 12.03 4.58
N GLY A 121 2.69 11.72 5.05
CA GLY A 121 3.08 11.91 6.44
C GLY A 121 4.51 12.44 6.50
N ASP A 122 4.73 13.39 7.40
CA ASP A 122 6.04 13.98 7.66
C ASP A 122 6.55 13.51 9.02
N SER A 123 7.87 13.31 9.14
CA SER A 123 8.48 12.76 10.34
C SER A 123 8.52 13.72 11.52
N PHE A 124 8.42 15.02 11.25
CA PHE A 124 8.34 16.06 12.27
C PHE A 124 6.91 16.26 12.80
N ASN A 125 5.91 15.68 12.13
CA ASN A 125 4.51 15.85 12.46
C ASN A 125 3.94 14.56 13.06
N SER A 126 2.94 14.72 13.94
CA SER A 126 2.24 13.59 14.56
C SER A 126 0.95 13.19 13.84
N CYS A 127 0.55 13.96 12.83
CA CYS A 127 -0.64 13.74 12.02
C CYS A 127 -0.30 13.41 10.57
N LEU A 128 -1.26 12.78 9.90
CA LEU A 128 -1.21 12.49 8.47
C LEU A 128 -2.10 13.45 7.72
N VAL A 129 -1.71 13.73 6.48
CA VAL A 129 -2.50 14.51 5.54
C VAL A 129 -2.82 13.63 4.35
N ALA A 130 -4.05 13.69 3.85
CA ALA A 130 -4.45 12.98 2.65
C ALA A 130 -4.98 13.96 1.61
N VAL A 131 -4.60 13.75 0.36
CA VAL A 131 -5.21 14.40 -0.81
C VAL A 131 -6.18 13.41 -1.42
N VAL A 132 -7.45 13.79 -1.46
CA VAL A 132 -8.54 12.93 -1.93
C VAL A 132 -9.13 13.53 -3.19
N ALA A 133 -9.11 12.76 -4.28
CA ALA A 133 -9.84 13.06 -5.50
C ALA A 133 -11.21 12.36 -5.44
N VAL A 134 -12.27 13.15 -5.54
CA VAL A 134 -13.64 12.65 -5.52
C VAL A 134 -14.07 12.13 -6.88
N GLU A 135 -14.93 11.11 -6.89
CA GLU A 135 -15.54 10.56 -8.10
C GLU A 135 -16.67 11.49 -8.59
N PRO A 136 -16.52 12.16 -9.74
CA PRO A 136 -17.48 13.16 -10.19
C PRO A 136 -18.88 12.62 -10.38
N GLU A 137 -19.04 11.43 -10.96
CA GLU A 137 -20.37 10.88 -11.30
C GLU A 137 -21.17 10.50 -10.04
N VAL A 138 -20.51 9.94 -9.04
CA VAL A 138 -21.14 9.62 -7.74
C VAL A 138 -21.51 10.89 -6.99
N LEU A 139 -20.64 11.90 -7.01
CA LEU A 139 -20.89 13.16 -6.33
C LEU A 139 -22.04 13.96 -6.99
N LYS A 140 -22.10 14.00 -8.32
CA LYS A 140 -23.22 14.61 -9.07
C LYS A 140 -24.54 13.91 -8.77
N SER A 141 -24.55 12.58 -8.76
CA SER A 141 -25.74 11.78 -8.46
C SER A 141 -26.26 12.05 -7.04
N TRP A 142 -25.35 12.14 -6.06
CA TRP A 142 -25.70 12.50 -4.70
C TRP A 142 -26.21 13.96 -4.58
N ALA A 143 -25.56 14.90 -5.26
CA ALA A 143 -25.97 16.31 -5.27
C ALA A 143 -27.38 16.50 -5.85
N ALA A 144 -27.74 15.74 -6.89
CA ALA A 144 -29.08 15.75 -7.47
C ALA A 144 -30.15 15.24 -6.49
N LEU A 145 -29.84 14.24 -5.67
CA LEU A 145 -30.75 13.73 -4.62
C LEU A 145 -30.97 14.74 -3.50
N GLU A 146 -29.91 15.46 -3.11
CA GLU A 146 -29.97 16.49 -2.06
C GLU A 146 -30.49 17.85 -2.57
N GLY A 147 -30.79 17.96 -3.87
CA GLY A 147 -31.28 19.19 -4.49
C GLY A 147 -30.25 20.33 -4.53
N ILE A 148 -28.96 20.00 -4.52
CA ILE A 148 -27.88 21.00 -4.57
C ILE A 148 -27.70 21.48 -6.00
N GLN A 149 -27.93 22.78 -6.22
CA GLN A 149 -27.63 23.44 -7.49
C GLN A 149 -26.13 23.74 -7.55
N TYR A 150 -25.49 23.38 -8.65
CA TYR A 150 -24.08 23.66 -8.91
C TYR A 150 -23.87 23.93 -10.41
N GLU A 151 -22.98 24.86 -10.75
CA GLU A 151 -22.61 25.14 -12.15
C GLU A 151 -21.35 24.38 -12.56
N ASP A 152 -20.42 24.19 -11.62
CA ASP A 152 -19.15 23.48 -11.83
C ASP A 152 -18.85 22.54 -10.65
N LEU A 153 -18.09 21.48 -10.93
CA LEU A 153 -17.66 20.50 -9.92
C LEU A 153 -16.85 21.17 -8.80
N ARG A 154 -16.11 22.24 -9.08
CA ARG A 154 -15.38 22.99 -8.06
C ARG A 154 -16.31 23.62 -7.02
N GLN A 155 -17.45 24.15 -7.46
CA GLN A 155 -18.45 24.70 -6.55
C GLN A 155 -19.04 23.59 -5.69
N LEU A 156 -19.36 22.43 -6.31
CA LEU A 156 -19.88 21.28 -5.59
C LEU A 156 -18.90 20.75 -4.53
N CYS A 157 -17.62 20.63 -4.86
CA CYS A 157 -16.57 20.26 -3.91
C CYS A 157 -16.34 21.31 -2.81
N SER A 158 -16.70 22.58 -3.06
CA SER A 158 -16.58 23.66 -2.08
C SER A 158 -17.80 23.74 -1.15
N ASP A 159 -18.93 23.12 -1.51
CA ASP A 159 -20.14 23.11 -0.67
C ASP A 159 -19.87 22.35 0.64
N PRO A 160 -20.13 22.98 1.81
CA PRO A 160 -19.96 22.33 3.11
C PRO A 160 -20.72 21.01 3.26
N ARG A 161 -21.89 20.87 2.62
CA ARG A 161 -22.72 19.66 2.67
C ARG A 161 -22.06 18.52 1.92
N ALA A 162 -21.52 18.78 0.74
CA ALA A 162 -20.79 17.79 -0.05
C ALA A 162 -19.53 17.33 0.70
N ARG A 163 -18.78 18.26 1.28
CA ARG A 163 -17.62 17.95 2.13
C ARG A 163 -18.01 17.11 3.34
N ALA A 164 -19.10 17.46 4.02
CA ALA A 164 -19.58 16.72 5.18
C ALA A 164 -20.02 15.29 4.82
N ALA A 165 -20.69 15.11 3.67
CA ALA A 165 -21.12 13.80 3.20
C ALA A 165 -19.93 12.88 2.86
N VAL A 166 -18.94 13.40 2.14
CA VAL A 166 -17.71 12.65 1.82
C VAL A 166 -16.97 12.30 3.10
N LEU A 167 -16.80 13.26 4.03
CA LEU A 167 -16.15 13.01 5.31
C LEU A 167 -16.90 11.99 6.18
N ALA A 168 -18.22 12.02 6.18
CA ALA A 168 -19.03 11.06 6.93
C ALA A 168 -18.87 9.62 6.42
N ASP A 169 -18.82 9.44 5.09
CA ASP A 169 -18.58 8.12 4.47
C ASP A 169 -17.16 7.63 4.77
N MET A 170 -16.16 8.52 4.66
CA MET A 170 -14.78 8.23 5.05
C MET A 170 -14.66 7.84 6.52
N ASP A 171 -15.33 8.55 7.43
CA ASP A 171 -15.35 8.25 8.86
C ASP A 171 -15.97 6.88 9.14
N SER A 172 -17.02 6.50 8.38
CA SER A 172 -17.65 5.18 8.50
C SER A 172 -16.68 4.08 8.11
N ILE A 173 -16.05 4.19 6.93
CA ILE A 173 -15.08 3.21 6.42
C ILE A 173 -13.83 3.14 7.32
N GLY A 174 -13.36 4.29 7.82
CA GLY A 174 -12.23 4.36 8.75
C GLY A 174 -12.51 3.61 10.05
N LYS A 175 -13.71 3.76 10.62
CA LYS A 175 -14.14 3.03 11.82
C LYS A 175 -14.24 1.53 11.59
N GLU A 176 -14.82 1.11 10.46
CA GLU A 176 -14.93 -0.30 10.09
C GLU A 176 -13.55 -0.95 9.92
N ALA A 177 -12.59 -0.23 9.34
CA ALA A 177 -11.23 -0.71 9.14
C ALA A 177 -10.35 -0.68 10.39
N GLN A 178 -10.89 -0.30 11.56
CA GLN A 178 -10.14 -0.07 12.80
C GLN A 178 -8.96 0.90 12.62
N ALA A 179 -9.06 1.82 11.66
CA ALA A 179 -8.16 2.95 11.62
C ALA A 179 -8.49 3.79 12.86
N LYS A 180 -7.55 3.90 13.80
CA LYS A 180 -7.72 4.82 14.94
C LYS A 180 -8.04 6.19 14.37
N ARG A 181 -9.00 6.90 14.99
CA ARG A 181 -9.22 8.32 14.72
C ARG A 181 -7.86 9.02 14.83
N PHE A 182 -7.37 9.55 13.72
CA PHE A 182 -6.13 10.32 13.66
C PHE A 182 -6.45 11.80 13.85
#